data_AF-A0A2V6LWN7-F1
#
_entry.id   AF-A0A2V6LWN7-F1
#
_cell.length_a   1.000
_cell.length_b   1.000
_cell.length_c   1.000
_cell.angle_alpha   90.00
_cell.angle_beta   90.00
_cell.angle_gamma   90.00
#
_symmetry.space_group_name_H-M   'P 1'
#
loop_
_entity.id
_entity.type
_entity.pdbx_description
1 polymer ?
#
loop_
_entity_poly.entity_id
_entity_poly.type
_entity_poly.pdbx_seq_one_letter_code
_entity_poly.pdbx_strand_id
1 'polypeptide(L)'
;MKLSKYLLAIAAVTVGLTLSAKADLSLVGTAPFTSNNSPASNLDLLGQFVDTTGFTLCGNFENLNENSNLTVDVMAGSFIVIHFGKGGGSSKGGGFEIYQVINGETSVTLPAFGTNAFGQGGISSAREFCPPGTTVPDSGTTAMLLGSALTGLGLVRRYLKR
;
A
#
# COMPACT_ATOMS: atom_id res chain seq x y z
N MET A 1 34.16 -16.09 -22.43
CA MET A 1 33.22 -15.06 -22.94
C MET A 1 31.73 -15.33 -22.69
N LYS A 2 31.27 -16.55 -22.35
CA LYS A 2 29.83 -16.81 -22.17
C LYS A 2 29.29 -16.42 -20.78
N LEU A 3 30.10 -16.48 -19.73
CA LEU A 3 29.67 -16.27 -18.33
C LEU A 3 29.33 -14.80 -18.00
N SER A 4 30.07 -13.85 -18.56
CA SER A 4 29.87 -12.40 -18.34
C SER A 4 28.53 -11.90 -18.87
N LYS A 5 28.00 -12.50 -19.96
CA LYS A 5 26.70 -12.15 -20.53
C LYS A 5 25.52 -12.53 -19.62
N TYR A 6 25.62 -13.65 -18.90
CA TYR A 6 24.58 -14.09 -17.98
C TYR A 6 24.57 -13.27 -16.68
N LEU A 7 25.74 -12.87 -16.16
CA LEU A 7 25.83 -11.99 -14.99
C LEU A 7 25.25 -10.60 -15.28
N LEU A 8 25.46 -10.08 -16.48
CA LEU A 8 24.88 -8.80 -16.91
C LEU A 8 23.36 -8.88 -17.06
N ALA A 9 22.83 -9.99 -17.58
CA ALA A 9 21.39 -10.22 -17.67
C ALA A 9 20.74 -10.37 -16.29
N ILE A 10 21.38 -11.10 -15.37
CA ILE A 10 20.89 -11.22 -13.99
C ILE A 10 20.91 -9.86 -13.31
N ALA A 11 22.03 -9.13 -13.37
CA ALA A 11 22.14 -7.79 -12.77
C ALA A 11 21.11 -6.80 -13.34
N ALA A 12 20.83 -6.84 -14.65
CA ALA A 12 19.80 -5.98 -15.26
C ALA A 12 18.38 -6.34 -14.77
N VAL A 13 18.08 -7.62 -14.58
CA VAL A 13 16.80 -8.08 -14.02
C VAL A 13 16.69 -7.70 -12.54
N THR A 14 17.78 -7.81 -11.76
CA THR A 14 17.77 -7.40 -10.34
C THR A 14 17.60 -5.89 -10.19
N VAL A 15 18.27 -5.08 -11.01
CA VAL A 15 18.17 -3.61 -10.96
C VAL A 15 16.78 -3.13 -11.40
N GLY A 16 16.16 -3.78 -12.37
CA GLY A 16 14.78 -3.49 -12.79
C GLY A 16 13.73 -3.81 -11.72
N LEU A 17 13.99 -4.78 -10.84
CA LEU A 17 13.12 -5.13 -9.70
C LEU A 17 13.32 -4.25 -8.46
N THR A 18 14.42 -3.49 -8.39
CA THR A 18 14.76 -2.64 -7.22
C THR A 18 14.48 -1.15 -7.43
N LEU A 19 13.91 -0.74 -8.57
CA LEU A 19 13.34 0.60 -8.70
C LEU A 19 12.04 0.66 -7.87
N SER A 20 12.20 0.68 -6.55
CA SER A 20 11.15 1.09 -5.62
C SER A 20 10.78 2.51 -6.02
N ALA A 21 9.61 2.64 -6.64
CA ALA A 21 9.02 3.92 -6.90
C ALA A 21 8.78 4.58 -5.54
N LYS A 22 8.95 5.89 -5.52
CA LYS A 22 8.66 6.74 -4.38
C LYS A 22 7.25 6.40 -3.89
N ALA A 23 7.07 6.22 -2.58
CA ALA A 23 5.78 5.88 -1.96
C ALA A 23 4.67 6.84 -2.43
N ASP A 24 3.91 6.41 -3.43
CA ASP A 24 2.91 7.22 -4.10
C ASP A 24 1.55 6.85 -3.51
N LEU A 25 1.22 7.48 -2.39
CA LEU A 25 -0.17 7.58 -1.95
C LEU A 25 -0.84 8.66 -2.79
N SER A 26 -1.89 8.29 -3.53
CA SER A 26 -2.67 9.26 -4.30
C SER A 26 -3.87 9.74 -3.48
N LEU A 27 -3.98 11.04 -3.23
CA LEU A 27 -5.12 11.60 -2.48
C LEU A 27 -6.39 11.50 -3.33
N VAL A 28 -7.36 10.73 -2.84
CA VAL A 28 -8.67 10.53 -3.47
C VAL A 28 -9.68 11.56 -2.96
N GLY A 29 -9.65 11.87 -1.66
CA GLY A 29 -10.66 12.70 -1.04
C GLY A 29 -10.35 13.09 0.39
N THR A 30 -11.12 14.06 0.88
CA THR A 30 -11.05 14.54 2.27
C THR A 30 -12.45 14.78 2.80
N ALA A 31 -12.64 14.60 4.11
CA ALA A 31 -13.95 14.81 4.75
C ALA A 31 -13.81 15.29 6.20
N PRO A 32 -14.78 16.05 6.73
CA PRO A 32 -14.79 16.43 8.13
C PRO A 32 -15.09 15.24 9.06
N PHE A 33 -14.53 15.25 10.26
CA PHE A 33 -14.87 14.27 11.29
C PHE A 33 -16.28 14.52 11.84
N THR A 34 -17.18 13.53 11.74
CA THR A 34 -18.60 13.71 12.07
C THR A 34 -19.01 13.18 13.45
N SER A 35 -18.31 12.20 14.03
CA SER A 35 -18.39 11.76 15.45
C SER A 35 -17.93 10.32 15.66
N ASN A 36 -17.94 9.48 14.62
CA ASN A 36 -17.58 8.07 14.70
C ASN A 36 -16.32 7.78 13.87
N ASN A 37 -15.38 7.03 14.46
CA ASN A 37 -14.16 6.54 13.80
C ASN A 37 -14.10 5.02 13.96
N SER A 38 -14.86 4.31 13.14
CA SER A 38 -14.95 2.85 13.15
C SER A 38 -14.67 2.30 11.76
N PRO A 39 -14.26 1.02 11.62
CA PRO A 39 -14.10 0.42 10.30
C PRO A 39 -15.34 0.57 9.41
N ALA A 40 -16.53 0.36 9.97
CA ALA A 40 -17.79 0.48 9.22
C ALA A 40 -18.02 1.93 8.74
N SER A 41 -17.92 2.92 9.63
CA SER A 41 -18.12 4.32 9.26
C SER A 41 -17.07 4.82 8.25
N ASN A 42 -15.85 4.30 8.32
CA ASN A 42 -14.77 4.68 7.41
C ASN A 42 -14.95 4.02 6.03
N LEU A 43 -15.53 2.82 5.98
CA LEU A 43 -15.93 2.18 4.73
C LEU A 43 -17.09 2.93 4.05
N ASP A 44 -18.09 3.35 4.83
CA ASP A 44 -19.20 4.17 4.34
C ASP A 44 -18.69 5.51 3.81
N LEU A 45 -17.72 6.12 4.51
CA LEU A 45 -17.06 7.33 4.06
C LEU A 45 -16.32 7.11 2.74
N LEU A 46 -15.53 6.04 2.63
CA LEU A 46 -14.84 5.67 1.40
C LEU A 46 -15.83 5.47 0.24
N GLY A 47 -17.01 4.89 0.53
CA GLY A 47 -18.11 4.68 -0.41
C GLY A 47 -18.66 5.97 -1.05
N GLN A 48 -18.37 7.14 -0.48
CA GLN A 48 -18.73 8.44 -1.08
C GLN A 48 -17.80 8.85 -2.23
N PHE A 49 -16.62 8.24 -2.31
CA PHE A 49 -15.58 8.60 -3.28
C PHE A 49 -15.33 7.48 -4.31
N VAL A 50 -15.52 6.22 -3.92
CA VAL A 50 -15.30 5.05 -4.77
C VAL A 50 -16.35 3.97 -4.51
N ASP A 51 -16.56 3.06 -5.46
CA ASP A 51 -17.40 1.88 -5.24
C ASP A 51 -16.68 0.90 -4.29
N THR A 52 -17.27 0.68 -3.11
CA THR A 52 -16.73 -0.19 -2.06
C THR A 52 -17.35 -1.59 -2.05
N THR A 53 -18.10 -1.95 -3.10
CA THR A 53 -18.74 -3.27 -3.20
C THR A 53 -17.70 -4.38 -3.09
N GLY A 54 -17.85 -5.23 -2.08
CA GLY A 54 -16.94 -6.36 -1.84
C GLY A 54 -15.60 -6.01 -1.20
N PHE A 55 -15.43 -4.77 -0.73
CA PHE A 55 -14.21 -4.39 -0.03
C PHE A 55 -14.14 -5.04 1.35
N THR A 56 -12.93 -5.35 1.80
CA THR A 56 -12.68 -5.92 3.13
C THR A 56 -11.65 -5.10 3.89
N LEU A 57 -11.76 -5.07 5.22
CA LEU A 57 -10.76 -4.46 6.08
C LEU A 57 -9.49 -5.32 6.09
N CYS A 58 -8.37 -4.75 5.66
CA CYS A 58 -7.07 -5.42 5.60
C CYS A 58 -6.11 -4.93 6.69
N GLY A 59 -6.22 -3.66 7.06
CA GLY A 59 -5.36 -3.02 8.04
C GLY A 59 -6.17 -2.16 9.00
N ASN A 60 -5.88 -2.29 10.30
CA ASN A 60 -6.60 -1.59 11.36
C ASN A 60 -5.63 -0.99 12.37
N PHE A 61 -5.21 0.24 12.11
CA PHE A 61 -4.22 0.95 12.92
C PHE A 61 -4.91 1.96 13.84
N GLU A 62 -4.82 1.71 15.14
CA GLU A 62 -5.51 2.49 16.19
C GLU A 62 -4.52 3.15 17.14
N ASN A 63 -4.97 4.23 17.78
CA ASN A 63 -4.20 4.95 18.80
C ASN A 63 -2.80 5.35 18.31
N LEU A 64 -2.72 5.71 17.03
CA LEU A 64 -1.51 6.31 16.47
C LEU A 64 -1.34 7.64 17.19
N ASN A 65 -0.16 7.85 17.77
CA ASN A 65 0.21 9.09 18.46
C ASN A 65 1.59 9.50 17.98
N GLU A 66 1.76 9.50 16.67
CA GLU A 66 3.06 9.69 16.05
C GLU A 66 3.16 11.11 15.51
N ASN A 67 4.13 11.87 16.03
CA ASN A 67 4.56 13.14 15.48
C ASN A 67 5.54 12.96 14.30
N SER A 68 5.63 11.74 13.78
CA SER A 68 6.53 11.32 12.71
C SER A 68 5.75 10.47 11.71
N ASN A 69 6.24 10.44 10.48
CA ASN A 69 5.64 9.63 9.43
C ASN A 69 5.77 8.14 9.81
N LEU A 70 4.71 7.38 9.61
CA LEU A 70 4.65 5.96 9.94
C LEU A 70 4.68 5.14 8.65
N THR A 71 5.64 4.24 8.52
CA THR A 71 5.63 3.26 7.43
C THR A 71 4.81 2.05 7.83
N VAL A 72 3.84 1.68 6.99
CA VAL A 72 2.97 0.52 7.18
C VAL A 72 3.01 -0.37 5.95
N ASP A 73 2.94 -1.68 6.19
CA ASP A 73 2.72 -2.67 5.14
C ASP A 73 1.26 -2.59 4.66
N VAL A 74 1.07 -2.63 3.34
CA VAL A 74 -0.24 -2.48 2.68
C VAL A 74 -0.36 -3.42 1.50
N MET A 75 -1.59 -3.66 1.06
CA MET A 75 -1.88 -4.36 -0.19
C MET A 75 -1.89 -3.39 -1.36
N ALA A 76 -1.28 -3.83 -2.47
CA ALA A 76 -1.28 -3.09 -3.72
C ALA A 76 -2.72 -2.77 -4.18
N GLY A 77 -2.99 -1.51 -4.51
CA GLY A 77 -4.31 -1.06 -4.96
C GLY A 77 -5.34 -0.86 -3.86
N SER A 78 -4.96 -1.01 -2.59
CA SER A 78 -5.85 -0.76 -1.45
C SER A 78 -6.12 0.74 -1.25
N PHE A 79 -7.13 1.03 -0.44
CA PHE A 79 -7.50 2.38 -0.05
C PHE A 79 -7.28 2.56 1.45
N ILE A 80 -6.66 3.67 1.83
CA ILE A 80 -6.35 3.99 3.22
C ILE A 80 -7.15 5.21 3.63
N VAL A 81 -8.00 5.05 4.63
CA VAL A 81 -8.71 6.14 5.30
C VAL A 81 -7.94 6.52 6.56
N ILE A 82 -7.34 7.70 6.55
CA ILE A 82 -6.55 8.24 7.65
C ILE A 82 -7.37 9.28 8.39
N HIS A 83 -7.39 9.19 9.72
CA HIS A 83 -7.99 10.19 10.57
C HIS A 83 -6.91 11.04 11.24
N PHE A 84 -7.00 12.35 11.03
CA PHE A 84 -6.15 13.36 11.65
C PHE A 84 -6.92 14.13 12.72
N GLY A 85 -6.22 14.48 13.80
CA GLY A 85 -6.75 15.39 14.81
C GLY A 85 -6.98 16.81 14.26
N LYS A 86 -7.70 17.64 15.03
CA LYS A 86 -8.08 19.02 14.64
C LYS A 86 -6.90 20.00 14.50
N GLY A 87 -5.71 19.65 14.98
CA GLY A 87 -4.54 20.55 15.05
C GLY A 87 -4.48 21.26 16.41
N GLY A 88 -3.26 21.51 16.92
CA GLY A 88 -3.05 22.18 18.22
C GLY A 88 -3.26 21.30 19.48
N GLY A 89 -3.35 19.98 19.34
CA GLY A 89 -3.53 19.04 20.46
C GLY A 89 -4.62 17.98 20.21
N SER A 90 -4.78 17.06 21.17
CA SER A 90 -5.59 15.83 21.13
C SER A 90 -7.12 16.02 21.17
N SER A 91 -7.63 17.15 20.69
CA SER A 91 -9.07 17.43 20.72
C SER A 91 -9.80 16.71 19.59
N LYS A 92 -10.85 15.95 19.94
CA LYS A 92 -11.77 15.30 18.97
C LYS A 92 -12.37 16.34 18.02
N GLY A 93 -12.56 15.95 16.75
CA GLY A 93 -13.19 16.82 15.73
C GLY A 93 -12.29 17.27 14.58
N GLY A 94 -11.32 16.45 14.16
CA GLY A 94 -10.44 16.74 13.03
C GLY A 94 -11.05 16.35 11.67
N GLY A 95 -10.28 15.65 10.85
CA GLY A 95 -10.65 15.33 9.48
C GLY A 95 -10.13 13.98 9.01
N PHE A 96 -10.73 13.49 7.93
CA PHE A 96 -10.30 12.30 7.23
C PHE A 96 -9.61 12.66 5.92
N GLU A 97 -8.56 11.94 5.58
CA GLU A 97 -7.95 11.93 4.26
C GLU A 97 -7.96 10.51 3.72
N ILE A 98 -8.30 10.38 2.45
CA ILE A 98 -8.48 9.09 1.79
C ILE A 98 -7.43 9.00 0.71
N TYR A 99 -6.61 7.97 0.80
CA TYR A 99 -5.54 7.71 -0.14
C TYR A 99 -5.74 6.39 -0.85
N GLN A 100 -5.30 6.31 -2.10
CA GLN A 100 -5.15 5.05 -2.82
C GLN A 100 -3.67 4.68 -2.87
N VAL A 101 -3.38 3.42 -2.58
CA VAL A 101 -2.06 2.82 -2.82
C VAL A 101 -1.93 2.58 -4.32
N ILE A 102 -1.08 3.35 -4.99
CA ILE A 102 -0.84 3.21 -6.44
C ILE A 102 0.52 2.55 -6.71
N ASN A 103 0.84 2.32 -7.99
CA ASN A 103 2.09 1.71 -8.46
C ASN A 103 2.41 0.29 -7.95
N GLY A 104 1.45 -0.40 -7.33
CA GLY A 104 1.66 -1.76 -6.83
C GLY A 104 2.50 -1.81 -5.54
N GLU A 105 2.58 -0.70 -4.81
CA GLU A 105 3.32 -0.63 -3.55
C GLU A 105 2.77 -1.60 -2.51
N THR A 106 3.68 -2.17 -1.71
CA THR A 106 3.36 -3.08 -0.61
C THR A 106 3.74 -2.52 0.76
N SER A 107 4.33 -1.33 0.79
CA SER A 107 4.65 -0.56 1.99
C SER A 107 4.55 0.92 1.64
N VAL A 108 3.86 1.69 2.47
CA VAL A 108 3.65 3.13 2.25
C VAL A 108 3.93 3.90 3.52
N THR A 109 4.38 5.15 3.35
CA THR A 109 4.63 6.07 4.45
C THR A 109 3.40 6.97 4.64
N LEU A 110 2.67 6.76 5.73
CA LEU A 110 1.56 7.60 6.14
C LEU A 110 2.09 8.94 6.66
N PRO A 111 1.49 10.07 6.26
CA PRO A 111 1.92 11.38 6.74
C PRO A 111 1.59 11.55 8.24
N ALA A 112 2.51 12.18 8.97
CA ALA A 112 2.35 12.46 10.39
C ALA A 112 1.21 13.45 10.68
N PHE A 113 0.97 14.39 9.76
CA PHE A 113 0.01 15.47 9.93
C PHE A 113 -0.90 15.55 8.71
N GLY A 114 -2.18 15.85 8.96
CA GLY A 114 -3.12 16.11 7.89
C GLY A 114 -2.81 17.43 7.19
N THR A 115 -3.20 17.52 5.93
CA THR A 115 -2.94 18.68 5.06
C THR A 115 -4.21 19.45 4.72
N ASN A 116 -5.37 18.89 5.05
CA ASN A 116 -6.66 19.46 4.72
C ASN A 116 -7.16 20.52 5.74
N ALA A 117 -8.27 21.18 5.39
CA ALA A 117 -8.88 22.23 6.21
C ALA A 117 -9.61 21.70 7.47
N PHE A 118 -9.82 20.38 7.56
CA PHE A 118 -10.62 19.74 8.62
C PHE A 118 -9.74 19.16 9.74
N GLY A 119 -8.51 18.75 9.43
CA GLY A 119 -7.57 18.19 10.40
C GLY A 119 -6.11 18.42 9.99
N GLN A 120 -5.43 19.27 10.75
CA GLN A 120 -3.97 19.54 10.62
C GLN A 120 -3.19 18.97 11.82
N GLY A 121 -3.86 18.20 12.68
CA GLY A 121 -3.25 17.54 13.82
C GLY A 121 -2.53 16.27 13.43
N GLY A 122 -1.92 15.65 14.45
CA GLY A 122 -1.25 14.36 14.29
C GLY A 122 -2.22 13.26 13.83
N ILE A 123 -1.68 12.28 13.12
CA ILE A 123 -2.37 11.04 12.77
C ILE A 123 -2.88 10.36 14.05
N SER A 124 -4.15 9.98 14.07
CA SER A 124 -4.79 9.32 15.21
C SER A 124 -5.12 7.84 14.93
N SER A 125 -5.44 7.53 13.69
CA SER A 125 -5.73 6.16 13.23
C SER A 125 -5.69 6.08 11.72
N ALA A 126 -5.46 4.89 11.19
CA ALA A 126 -5.60 4.58 9.78
C ALA A 126 -6.35 3.25 9.58
N ARG A 127 -7.11 3.16 8.50
CA ARG A 127 -7.84 1.96 8.08
C ARG A 127 -7.51 1.66 6.65
N GLU A 128 -7.10 0.43 6.38
CA GLU A 128 -6.87 -0.03 5.02
C GLU A 128 -8.02 -0.94 4.58
N PHE A 129 -8.58 -0.64 3.42
CA PHE A 129 -9.61 -1.42 2.76
C PHE A 129 -9.11 -1.94 1.42
N CYS A 130 -9.18 -3.25 1.23
CA CYS A 130 -8.79 -3.87 -0.02
C CYS A 130 -10.00 -4.12 -0.92
N PRO A 131 -9.88 -3.82 -2.22
CA PRO A 131 -10.89 -4.20 -3.18
C PRO A 131 -11.02 -5.73 -3.31
N PRO A 132 -12.18 -6.23 -3.75
CA PRO A 132 -12.33 -7.64 -4.05
C PRO A 132 -11.35 -8.06 -5.17
N GLY A 133 -10.69 -9.20 -4.98
CA GLY A 133 -9.81 -9.77 -6.01
C GLY A 133 -8.37 -9.26 -6.01
N THR A 134 -7.95 -8.40 -5.08
CA THR A 134 -6.53 -8.09 -4.83
C THR A 134 -5.87 -9.20 -4.02
N THR A 135 -5.94 -10.45 -4.50
CA THR A 135 -5.00 -11.49 -4.09
C THR A 135 -3.67 -11.18 -4.76
N VAL A 136 -2.81 -10.44 -4.05
CA VAL A 136 -1.37 -10.51 -4.32
C VAL A 136 -1.01 -12.00 -4.25
N PRO A 137 -0.34 -12.58 -5.26
CA PRO A 137 0.09 -13.96 -5.20
C PRO A 137 0.85 -14.15 -3.88
N ASP A 138 0.38 -15.09 -3.06
CA ASP A 138 1.09 -15.41 -1.83
C ASP A 138 2.57 -15.72 -2.13
N SER A 139 3.44 -15.55 -1.14
CA SER A 139 4.87 -15.81 -1.30
C SER A 139 5.15 -17.22 -1.84
N GLY A 140 4.24 -18.17 -1.60
CA GLY A 140 4.23 -19.52 -2.17
C GLY A 140 4.07 -19.52 -3.70
N THR A 141 3.08 -18.80 -4.24
CA THR A 141 2.86 -18.68 -5.68
C THR A 141 4.02 -17.96 -6.37
N THR A 142 4.58 -16.94 -5.71
CA THR A 142 5.77 -16.22 -6.20
C THR A 142 6.99 -17.14 -6.27
N ALA A 143 7.21 -17.96 -5.24
CA ALA A 143 8.28 -18.96 -5.22
C ALA A 143 8.07 -20.06 -6.28
N MET A 144 6.82 -20.49 -6.52
CA MET A 144 6.49 -21.45 -7.58
C MET A 144 6.77 -20.89 -8.97
N LEU A 145 6.36 -19.64 -9.24
CA LEU A 145 6.65 -18.98 -10.52
C LEU A 145 8.16 -18.83 -10.73
N LEU A 146 8.90 -18.39 -9.72
CA LEU A 146 10.37 -18.31 -9.78
C LEU A 146 11.01 -19.69 -10.01
N GLY A 147 10.55 -20.73 -9.30
CA GLY A 147 11.02 -22.09 -9.46
C GLY A 147 10.74 -22.66 -10.86
N SER A 148 9.56 -22.40 -11.41
CA SER A 148 9.18 -22.81 -12.77
C SER A 148 10.02 -22.08 -13.84
N ALA A 149 10.30 -20.79 -13.65
CA ALA A 149 11.17 -20.04 -14.54
C ALA A 149 12.61 -20.57 -14.53
N LEU A 150 13.17 -20.86 -13.34
CA LEU A 150 14.52 -21.41 -13.20
C LEU A 150 14.65 -22.83 -13.77
N THR A 151 13.66 -23.69 -13.56
CA THR A 151 13.64 -25.05 -14.14
C THR A 151 13.49 -24.99 -15.66
N GLY A 152 12.61 -24.14 -16.19
CA GLY A 152 12.47 -23.89 -17.62
C GLY A 152 13.78 -23.41 -18.26
N LEU A 153 14.47 -22.44 -17.64
CA LEU A 153 15.77 -21.96 -18.11
C LEU A 153 16.84 -23.06 -18.08
N GLY A 154 16.82 -23.92 -17.06
CA GLY A 154 17.69 -25.10 -16.96
C GLY A 154 17.50 -26.09 -18.11
N LEU A 155 16.25 -26.36 -18.49
CA LEU A 155 15.91 -27.25 -19.61
C LEU A 155 16.34 -26.65 -20.95
N VAL A 156 16.07 -25.37 -21.20
CA VAL A 156 16.51 -24.67 -22.42
C VAL A 156 18.04 -24.67 -22.54
N ARG A 157 18.75 -24.47 -21.43
CA ARG A 157 20.22 -24.53 -21.42
C ARG A 157 20.77 -25.92 -21.71
N ARG A 158 20.07 -26.98 -21.28
CA ARG A 158 20.42 -28.37 -21.59
C ARG A 158 20.13 -28.71 -23.05
N TYR A 159 19.04 -28.20 -23.59
CA TYR A 159 18.68 -28.38 -25.00
C TYR A 159 19.68 -27.71 -25.95
N LEU A 160 20.08 -26.46 -25.68
CA LEU A 160 21.03 -25.71 -26.51
C LEU A 160 22.52 -26.14 -26.38
N LYS A 161 22.83 -27.05 -25.45
CA LYS A 161 24.19 -27.62 -25.27
C LYS A 161 24.35 -29.01 -25.90
N ARG A 162 23.28 -29.60 -26.40
CA ARG A 162 23.33 -30.73 -27.33
C ARG A 162 23.39 -30.21 -28.75
#